data_AF-A0A8H6V1K0-F1
#
_entry.id   AF-A0A8H6V1K0-F1
#
_cell.length_a   1.000
_cell.length_b   1.000
_cell.length_c   1.000
_cell.angle_alpha   90.00
_cell.angle_beta   90.00
_cell.angle_gamma   90.00
#
_symmetry.space_group_name_H-M   'P 1'
#
loop_
_entity.id
_entity.type
_entity.pdbx_description
1 polymer ?
#
loop_
_entity_poly.entity_id
_entity_poly.type
_entity_poly.pdbx_seq_one_letter_code
_entity_poly.pdbx_strand_id
1 'polypeptide(L)'
;MAYSKRTIDTVPLLVVSGFEIIRTVVVIAMSGRDSNHIAFNTVPKDHSWLFVGPEYHALHHVYPERYMGSMVKVFDWVAGTAYSLRNKRVILTGGSGAFGCAIEKQLLSEAVRDIKKLHFGKDWTHHDVSGVSHLLEKSDILILAHGTKGMDAMDANCNSTMRLIEDFLRRKAVDNTRQSKTVPEIWYVGSEIEVHPAWGNPEMQRYSASKRAFLPYARALYDDPRVIYRHIVPAAFESRMGKAIVSPDWAARVALWWIRRGAYYVPVTYTGLSFLNFFKFLLLVRPCAKAYCE
;
A
#
# COMPACT_ATOMS: atom_id res chain seq x y z
N MET A 1 -18.76 -35.98 -50.51
CA MET A 1 -18.31 -35.21 -49.32
C MET A 1 -16.99 -34.54 -49.68
N ALA A 2 -16.99 -33.26 -50.06
CA ALA A 2 -15.77 -32.51 -50.33
C ALA A 2 -15.35 -31.78 -49.04
N TYR A 3 -14.21 -32.18 -48.48
CA TYR A 3 -13.62 -31.57 -47.29
C TYR A 3 -13.03 -30.22 -47.69
N SER A 4 -13.70 -29.12 -47.35
CA SER A 4 -13.20 -27.76 -47.58
C SER A 4 -12.00 -27.50 -46.68
N LYS A 5 -10.78 -27.54 -47.24
CA LYS A 5 -9.57 -27.07 -46.56
C LYS A 5 -9.69 -25.55 -46.37
N ARG A 6 -10.07 -25.12 -45.17
CA ARG A 6 -9.88 -23.73 -44.75
C ARG A 6 -8.39 -23.42 -44.80
N THR A 7 -7.99 -22.56 -45.73
CA THR A 7 -6.67 -21.93 -45.74
C THR A 7 -6.56 -21.10 -44.47
N ILE A 8 -5.67 -21.51 -43.57
CA ILE A 8 -5.38 -20.74 -42.36
C ILE A 8 -4.61 -19.50 -42.79
N ASP A 9 -5.12 -18.32 -42.46
CA ASP A 9 -4.42 -17.06 -42.68
C ASP A 9 -3.14 -17.05 -41.83
N THR A 10 -1.99 -17.11 -42.50
CA THR A 10 -0.66 -17.14 -41.87
C THR A 10 -0.11 -15.75 -41.59
N VAL A 11 -0.76 -14.68 -42.07
CA VAL A 11 -0.28 -13.30 -41.89
C VAL A 11 -0.12 -12.94 -40.41
N PRO A 12 -1.08 -13.22 -39.50
CA PRO A 12 -0.90 -12.92 -38.07
C PRO A 12 0.28 -13.65 -37.45
N LEU A 13 0.50 -14.91 -37.85
CA LEU A 13 1.63 -15.72 -37.36
C LEU A 13 2.97 -15.14 -37.83
N LEU A 14 3.05 -14.70 -39.09
CA LEU A 14 4.25 -14.06 -39.64
C LEU A 14 4.55 -12.73 -38.96
N VAL A 15 3.52 -11.92 -38.68
CA VAL A 15 3.67 -10.64 -37.96
C VAL A 15 4.17 -10.87 -36.53
N VAL A 16 3.56 -11.80 -35.79
CA VAL A 16 3.99 -12.14 -34.43
C VAL A 16 5.41 -12.71 -34.43
N SER A 17 5.73 -13.60 -35.37
CA SER A 17 7.07 -14.19 -35.49
C SER A 17 8.12 -13.13 -35.82
N GLY A 18 7.83 -12.21 -36.74
CA GLY A 18 8.71 -11.10 -37.07
C GLY A 18 8.97 -10.18 -35.88
N PHE A 19 7.91 -9.85 -35.12
CA PHE A 19 8.04 -9.07 -33.89
C PHE A 19 8.92 -9.77 -32.84
N GLU A 20 8.72 -11.06 -32.60
CA GLU A 20 9.52 -11.84 -31.64
C GLU A 20 10.99 -11.99 -32.07
N ILE A 21 11.25 -12.15 -33.37
CA ILE A 21 12.62 -12.18 -33.92
C ILE A 21 13.32 -10.85 -33.70
N ILE A 22 12.67 -9.73 -34.07
CA ILE A 22 13.24 -8.39 -33.87
C ILE A 22 13.52 -8.15 -32.39
N ARG A 23 12.56 -8.48 -31.50
CA ARG A 23 12.73 -8.36 -30.05
C ARG A 23 13.94 -9.16 -29.56
N THR A 24 14.07 -10.41 -30.00
CA THR A 24 15.18 -11.29 -29.61
C THR A 24 16.52 -10.76 -30.09
N VAL A 25 16.61 -10.29 -31.34
CA VAL A 25 17.83 -9.69 -31.90
C VAL A 25 18.24 -8.44 -31.12
N VAL A 26 17.28 -7.57 -30.77
CA VAL A 26 17.55 -6.38 -29.93
C VAL A 26 18.12 -6.79 -28.57
N VAL A 27 17.51 -7.77 -27.89
CA VAL A 27 17.98 -8.27 -26.58
C VAL A 27 19.40 -8.84 -26.68
N ILE A 28 19.69 -9.62 -27.73
CA ILE A 28 21.03 -10.17 -27.98
C ILE A 28 22.03 -9.04 -28.22
N ALA A 29 21.69 -8.05 -29.06
CA ALA A 29 22.55 -6.90 -29.35
C ALA A 29 22.87 -6.08 -28.10
N MET A 30 21.93 -6.01 -27.15
CA MET A 30 22.14 -5.37 -25.86
C MET A 30 22.85 -6.28 -24.83
N SER A 31 23.39 -7.44 -25.24
CA SER A 31 24.06 -8.42 -24.38
C SER A 31 23.18 -8.89 -23.22
N GLY A 32 21.87 -9.04 -23.47
CA GLY A 32 20.88 -9.39 -22.45
C GLY A 32 20.56 -8.27 -21.46
N ARG A 33 21.16 -7.08 -21.59
CA ARG A 33 20.75 -5.89 -20.82
C ARG A 33 19.53 -5.30 -21.49
N ASP A 34 18.35 -5.51 -20.94
CA ASP A 34 17.17 -4.76 -21.38
C ASP A 34 17.16 -3.35 -20.76
N SER A 35 16.24 -2.49 -21.21
CA SER A 35 16.04 -1.14 -20.66
C SER A 35 15.62 -1.12 -19.18
N ASN A 36 15.23 -2.27 -18.61
CA ASN A 36 14.80 -2.42 -17.24
C ASN A 36 15.95 -2.80 -16.28
N HIS A 37 17.13 -3.18 -16.80
CA HIS A 37 18.33 -3.42 -16.01
C HIS A 37 19.02 -2.11 -15.59
N ILE A 38 18.38 -1.37 -14.68
CA ILE A 38 18.92 -0.15 -14.05
C ILE A 38 19.35 -0.50 -12.62
N ALA A 39 20.58 -0.10 -12.24
CA ALA A 39 21.07 -0.27 -10.88
C ALA A 39 20.49 0.79 -9.95
N PHE A 40 19.86 0.35 -8.87
CA PHE A 40 19.34 1.22 -7.80
C PHE A 40 20.08 0.92 -6.49
N ASN A 41 20.55 1.96 -5.81
CA ASN A 41 21.04 1.83 -4.43
C ASN A 41 19.87 1.50 -3.47
N THR A 42 18.74 2.15 -3.71
CA THR A 42 17.45 1.89 -3.05
C THR A 42 16.40 1.86 -4.14
N VAL A 43 15.68 0.74 -4.27
CA VAL A 43 14.65 0.59 -5.29
C VAL A 43 13.49 1.54 -4.97
N PRO A 44 13.16 2.49 -5.88
CA PRO A 44 12.07 3.43 -5.66
C PRO A 44 10.72 2.73 -5.80
N LYS A 45 9.64 3.47 -5.51
CA LYS A 45 8.28 3.00 -5.75
C LYS A 45 8.09 2.66 -7.23
N ASP A 46 7.52 1.49 -7.50
CA ASP A 46 7.10 1.09 -8.83
C ASP A 46 5.80 1.82 -9.21
N HIS A 47 5.89 2.64 -10.27
CA HIS A 47 4.79 3.50 -10.74
C HIS A 47 3.93 2.84 -11.81
N SER A 48 4.45 1.83 -12.49
CA SER A 48 3.71 1.17 -13.55
C SER A 48 2.65 0.28 -12.95
N TRP A 49 1.40 0.45 -13.37
CA TRP A 49 0.36 -0.47 -12.92
C TRP A 49 0.47 -1.81 -13.66
N LEU A 50 0.46 -1.81 -15.00
CA LEU A 50 0.30 -3.02 -15.81
C LEU A 50 1.62 -3.65 -16.29
N PHE A 51 2.59 -2.83 -16.69
CA PHE A 51 3.80 -3.28 -17.38
C PHE A 51 5.00 -3.37 -16.45
N VAL A 52 5.86 -4.35 -16.66
CA VAL A 52 7.12 -4.50 -15.94
C VAL A 52 8.10 -3.42 -16.39
N GLY A 53 8.48 -2.55 -15.46
CA GLY A 53 9.50 -1.51 -15.65
C GLY A 53 10.77 -1.80 -14.83
N PRO A 54 11.75 -0.89 -14.86
CA PRO A 54 13.03 -1.06 -14.17
C PRO A 54 12.89 -1.28 -12.66
N GLU A 55 11.98 -0.56 -12.01
CA GLU A 55 11.73 -0.67 -10.57
C GLU A 55 11.19 -2.05 -10.20
N TYR A 56 10.22 -2.55 -10.97
CA TYR A 56 9.67 -3.89 -10.79
C TYR A 56 10.76 -4.95 -10.98
N HIS A 57 11.57 -4.83 -12.03
CA HIS A 57 12.65 -5.76 -12.31
C HIS A 57 13.70 -5.76 -11.19
N ALA A 58 14.04 -4.58 -10.66
CA ALA A 58 14.93 -4.47 -9.51
C ALA A 58 14.31 -5.10 -8.24
N LEU A 59 13.00 -4.95 -8.01
CA LEU A 59 12.30 -5.62 -6.90
C LEU A 59 12.38 -7.14 -7.00
N HIS A 60 12.35 -7.72 -8.22
CA HIS A 60 12.57 -9.15 -8.42
C HIS A 60 13.97 -9.59 -7.96
N HIS A 61 15.03 -8.81 -8.23
CA HIS A 61 16.37 -9.11 -7.69
C HIS A 61 16.44 -8.99 -6.17
N VAL A 62 15.66 -8.10 -5.56
CA VAL A 62 15.58 -7.97 -4.10
C VAL A 62 14.80 -9.13 -3.47
N TYR A 63 13.73 -9.60 -4.14
CA TYR A 63 12.85 -10.69 -3.70
C TYR A 63 12.66 -11.70 -4.84
N PRO A 64 13.61 -12.62 -5.08
CA PRO A 64 13.57 -13.53 -6.24
C PRO A 64 12.41 -14.52 -6.25
N GLU A 65 11.70 -14.68 -5.13
CA GLU A 65 10.49 -15.47 -5.01
C GLU A 65 9.20 -14.67 -5.26
N ARG A 66 9.31 -13.36 -5.53
CA ARG A 66 8.22 -12.44 -5.86
C ARG A 66 8.53 -11.67 -7.15
N TYR A 67 7.54 -10.94 -7.66
CA TYR A 67 7.67 -10.16 -8.89
C TYR A 67 8.04 -11.05 -10.09
N MET A 68 7.19 -12.04 -10.38
CA MET A 68 7.42 -13.13 -11.35
C MET A 68 7.05 -12.77 -12.80
N GLY A 69 6.29 -11.70 -13.00
CA GLY A 69 5.89 -11.22 -14.31
C GLY A 69 7.10 -10.82 -15.15
N SER A 70 7.09 -11.22 -16.42
CA SER A 70 8.16 -10.92 -17.38
C SER A 70 7.97 -9.58 -18.08
N MET A 71 6.79 -9.38 -18.69
CA MET A 71 6.43 -8.13 -19.41
C MET A 71 5.22 -7.44 -18.77
N VAL A 72 4.27 -8.21 -18.28
CA VAL A 72 3.03 -7.72 -17.66
C VAL A 72 2.86 -8.33 -16.27
N LYS A 73 2.27 -7.58 -15.35
CA LYS A 73 2.11 -7.96 -13.93
C LYS A 73 0.86 -8.81 -13.66
N VAL A 74 0.12 -9.19 -14.70
CA VAL A 74 -1.15 -9.93 -14.59
C VAL A 74 -0.96 -11.24 -13.84
N PHE A 75 0.13 -11.96 -14.09
CA PHE A 75 0.44 -13.18 -13.34
C PHE A 75 0.51 -12.92 -11.84
N ASP A 76 1.24 -11.88 -11.42
CA ASP A 76 1.38 -11.55 -10.01
C ASP A 76 0.10 -11.03 -9.38
N TRP A 77 -0.76 -10.37 -10.14
CA TRP A 77 -2.09 -10.00 -9.67
C TRP A 77 -2.97 -11.21 -9.42
N VAL A 78 -2.88 -12.26 -10.24
CA VAL A 78 -3.66 -13.48 -10.02
C VAL A 78 -3.06 -14.28 -8.86
N ALA A 79 -1.76 -14.54 -8.89
CA ALA A 79 -1.02 -15.35 -7.94
C ALA A 79 -0.80 -14.66 -6.58
N GLY A 80 -0.90 -13.33 -6.50
CA GLY A 80 -0.58 -12.57 -5.30
C GLY A 80 0.92 -12.54 -5.00
N THR A 81 1.75 -12.38 -6.03
CA THR A 81 3.22 -12.36 -5.94
C THR A 81 3.84 -10.99 -6.21
N ALA A 82 3.03 -9.94 -6.32
CA ALA A 82 3.49 -8.58 -6.65
C ALA A 82 4.07 -7.81 -5.45
N TYR A 83 4.21 -8.47 -4.30
CA TYR A 83 4.74 -7.85 -3.08
C TYR A 83 5.26 -8.89 -2.10
N SER A 84 6.32 -8.55 -1.35
CA SER A 84 6.89 -9.39 -0.29
C SER A 84 6.84 -8.69 1.08
N LEU A 85 6.24 -9.37 2.07
CA LEU A 85 6.29 -9.01 3.49
C LEU A 85 7.41 -9.72 4.25
N ARG A 86 8.04 -10.72 3.62
CA ARG A 86 9.04 -11.56 4.25
C ARG A 86 10.20 -10.71 4.77
N ASN A 87 10.62 -10.99 6.00
CA ASN A 87 11.74 -10.34 6.67
C ASN A 87 11.58 -8.81 6.90
N LYS A 88 10.38 -8.24 6.71
CA LYS A 88 10.10 -6.83 7.05
C LYS A 88 9.92 -6.65 8.55
N ARG A 89 10.41 -5.54 9.10
CA ARG A 89 10.17 -5.10 10.48
C ARG A 89 9.00 -4.13 10.50
N VAL A 90 7.97 -4.43 11.28
CA VAL A 90 6.72 -3.68 11.30
C VAL A 90 6.55 -2.94 12.61
N ILE A 91 6.19 -1.68 12.55
CA ILE A 91 5.66 -0.91 13.67
C ILE A 91 4.15 -0.79 13.50
N LEU A 92 3.39 -1.10 14.55
CA LEU A 92 1.93 -1.11 14.51
C LEU A 92 1.36 -0.26 15.66
N THR A 93 0.67 0.81 15.32
CA THR A 93 -0.19 1.54 16.26
C THR A 93 -1.60 0.95 16.26
N GLY A 94 -2.34 1.10 17.36
CA GLY A 94 -3.68 0.51 17.45
C GLY A 94 -3.68 -1.03 17.48
N GLY A 95 -2.55 -1.64 17.85
CA GLY A 95 -2.36 -3.10 17.86
C GLY A 95 -3.23 -3.85 18.87
N SER A 96 -3.86 -3.16 19.82
CA SER A 96 -4.86 -3.72 20.74
C SER A 96 -6.30 -3.62 20.21
N GLY A 97 -6.51 -2.90 19.10
CA GLY A 97 -7.80 -2.77 18.43
C GLY A 97 -8.12 -4.01 17.58
N ALA A 98 -9.39 -4.14 17.20
CA ALA A 98 -9.88 -5.31 16.47
C ALA A 98 -9.10 -5.56 15.16
N PHE A 99 -8.91 -4.53 14.32
CA PHE A 99 -8.11 -4.65 13.09
C PHE A 99 -6.62 -4.87 13.40
N GLY A 100 -6.07 -4.18 14.41
CA GLY A 100 -4.67 -4.32 14.83
C GLY A 100 -4.29 -5.75 15.21
N CYS A 101 -5.10 -6.39 16.05
CA CYS A 101 -4.91 -7.81 16.41
C CYS A 101 -5.03 -8.73 15.19
N ALA A 102 -6.02 -8.49 14.33
CA ALA A 102 -6.26 -9.31 13.15
C ALA A 102 -5.14 -9.20 12.11
N ILE A 103 -4.66 -7.98 11.83
CA ILE A 103 -3.57 -7.77 10.87
C ILE A 103 -2.25 -8.29 11.41
N GLU A 104 -1.98 -8.17 12.71
CA GLU A 104 -0.80 -8.77 13.34
C GLU A 104 -0.72 -10.27 13.09
N LYS A 105 -1.82 -11.01 13.31
CA LYS A 105 -1.92 -12.44 13.02
C LYS A 105 -1.61 -12.76 11.56
N GLN A 106 -2.15 -11.96 10.62
CA GLN A 106 -1.91 -12.16 9.20
C GLN A 106 -0.46 -11.84 8.79
N LEU A 107 0.14 -10.78 9.35
CA LEU A 107 1.53 -10.41 9.09
C LEU A 107 2.51 -11.48 9.60
N LEU A 108 2.28 -12.03 10.79
CA LEU A 108 3.08 -13.14 11.31
C LEU A 108 3.05 -14.37 10.39
N SER A 109 1.89 -14.64 9.76
CA SER A 109 1.78 -15.74 8.78
C SER A 109 2.55 -15.48 7.47
N GLU A 110 2.93 -14.23 7.19
CA GLU A 110 3.70 -13.81 6.01
C GLU A 110 5.22 -13.74 6.27
N ALA A 111 5.69 -14.31 7.39
CA ALA A 111 7.10 -14.34 7.76
C ALA A 111 7.75 -12.94 7.84
N VAL A 112 7.01 -11.94 8.33
CA VAL A 112 7.61 -10.68 8.80
C VAL A 112 8.64 -10.98 9.89
N ARG A 113 9.71 -10.18 9.96
CA ARG A 113 10.81 -10.42 10.90
C ARG A 113 10.41 -10.17 12.34
N ASP A 114 9.72 -9.06 12.57
CA ASP A 114 9.31 -8.61 13.90
C ASP A 114 8.14 -7.62 13.77
N ILE A 115 7.26 -7.61 14.77
CA ILE A 115 6.15 -6.64 14.88
C ILE A 115 6.26 -5.98 16.26
N LYS A 116 6.41 -4.66 16.27
CA LYS A 116 6.42 -3.85 17.49
C LYS A 116 5.15 -3.03 17.59
N LYS A 117 4.34 -3.34 18.60
CA LYS A 117 3.08 -2.63 18.89
C LYS A 117 3.34 -1.42 19.77
N LEU A 118 2.87 -0.25 19.32
CA LEU A 118 2.95 1.00 20.08
C LEU A 118 1.63 1.26 20.80
N HIS A 119 1.73 1.46 22.11
CA HIS A 119 0.59 1.69 23.00
C HIS A 119 0.42 3.19 23.25
N PHE A 120 -0.75 3.70 22.87
CA PHE A 120 -1.13 5.08 23.16
C PHE A 120 -1.21 5.33 24.68
N GLY A 121 -0.69 6.48 25.13
CA GLY A 121 -0.62 6.85 26.55
C GLY A 121 0.55 6.23 27.32
N LYS A 122 1.26 5.26 26.74
CA LYS A 122 2.47 4.66 27.33
C LYS A 122 3.71 4.95 26.50
N ASP A 123 3.67 4.59 25.22
CA ASP A 123 4.82 4.72 24.32
C ASP A 123 4.79 6.08 23.58
N TRP A 124 3.60 6.62 23.32
CA TRP A 124 3.38 7.88 22.61
C TRP A 124 2.00 8.48 22.93
N THR A 125 1.82 9.77 22.62
CA THR A 125 0.55 10.51 22.76
C THR A 125 0.23 11.32 21.51
N HIS A 126 -0.92 12.00 21.48
CA HIS A 126 -1.32 12.84 20.34
C HIS A 126 -0.30 13.94 19.98
N HIS A 127 0.45 14.42 20.98
CA HIS A 127 1.36 15.55 20.86
C HIS A 127 2.83 15.17 21.04
N ASP A 128 3.13 13.97 21.55
CA ASP A 128 4.50 13.50 21.76
C ASP A 128 4.71 12.10 21.19
N VAL A 129 5.59 12.02 20.19
CA VAL A 129 6.01 10.79 19.50
C VAL A 129 7.50 10.49 19.72
N SER A 130 8.20 11.29 20.52
CA SER A 130 9.65 11.21 20.69
C SER A 130 10.11 9.88 21.29
N GLY A 131 9.30 9.28 22.18
CA GLY A 131 9.57 8.00 22.83
C GLY A 131 9.70 6.82 21.86
N VAL A 132 9.09 6.89 20.67
CA VAL A 132 9.07 5.79 19.69
C VAL A 132 10.03 5.98 18.52
N SER A 133 10.73 7.11 18.44
CA SER A 133 11.62 7.44 17.32
C SER A 133 12.67 6.37 17.00
N HIS A 134 13.28 5.78 18.03
CA HIS A 134 14.31 4.74 17.85
C HIS A 134 13.74 3.43 17.25
N LEU A 135 12.45 3.16 17.47
CA LEU A 135 11.76 2.02 16.89
C LEU A 135 11.40 2.30 15.42
N LEU A 136 10.96 3.52 15.12
CA LEU A 136 10.63 3.98 13.77
C LEU A 136 11.85 3.96 12.83
N GLU A 137 13.04 4.31 13.32
CA GLU A 137 14.29 4.22 12.56
C GLU A 137 14.55 2.80 12.05
N LYS A 138 14.32 1.80 12.90
CA LYS A 138 14.63 0.39 12.62
C LYS A 138 13.54 -0.34 11.84
N SER A 139 12.36 0.24 11.67
CA SER A 139 11.24 -0.44 11.00
C SER A 139 11.22 -0.21 9.50
N ASP A 140 10.74 -1.17 8.73
CA ASP A 140 10.57 -1.05 7.28
C ASP A 140 9.15 -0.57 6.94
N ILE A 141 8.16 -0.96 7.76
CA ILE A 141 6.74 -0.64 7.59
C ILE A 141 6.19 0.03 8.85
N LEU A 142 5.53 1.17 8.70
CA LEU A 142 4.72 1.83 9.73
C LEU A 142 3.22 1.64 9.44
N ILE A 143 2.51 0.92 10.31
CA ILE A 143 1.07 0.70 10.22
C ILE A 143 0.32 1.58 11.23
N LEU A 144 -0.52 2.45 10.70
CA LEU A 144 -1.33 3.43 11.41
C LEU A 144 -2.77 2.92 11.50
N ALA A 145 -3.02 2.05 12.47
CA ALA A 145 -4.32 1.43 12.72
C ALA A 145 -5.03 1.93 13.99
N HIS A 146 -4.46 2.95 14.65
CA HIS A 146 -5.16 3.64 15.73
C HIS A 146 -6.26 4.56 15.18
N GLY A 147 -7.27 4.80 16.00
CA GLY A 147 -8.31 5.76 15.67
C GLY A 147 -9.45 5.74 16.67
N THR A 148 -10.28 6.79 16.62
CA THR A 148 -11.40 6.99 17.54
C THR A 148 -12.52 7.77 16.86
N LYS A 149 -13.74 7.57 17.34
CA LYS A 149 -14.91 8.40 17.00
C LYS A 149 -15.19 9.48 18.08
N GLY A 150 -14.39 9.47 19.15
CA GLY A 150 -14.51 10.33 20.32
C GLY A 150 -14.17 11.80 20.07
N MET A 151 -14.07 12.56 21.17
CA MET A 151 -13.80 14.01 21.11
C MET A 151 -12.42 14.33 20.51
N ASP A 152 -11.47 13.41 20.67
CA ASP A 152 -10.11 13.47 20.17
C ASP A 152 -9.97 12.92 18.74
N ALA A 153 -11.06 12.72 17.99
CA ALA A 153 -11.03 12.15 16.65
C ALA A 153 -10.07 12.86 15.69
N MET A 154 -10.01 14.20 15.73
CA MET A 154 -9.08 14.96 14.88
C MET A 154 -7.63 14.69 15.24
N ASP A 155 -7.30 14.68 16.53
CA ASP A 155 -5.94 14.42 16.97
C ASP A 155 -5.51 12.97 16.72
N ALA A 156 -6.38 12.01 17.01
CA ALA A 156 -6.10 10.60 16.78
C ALA A 156 -6.01 10.26 15.29
N ASN A 157 -7.02 10.59 14.49
CA ASN A 157 -7.12 10.09 13.12
C ASN A 157 -6.32 10.91 12.10
N CYS A 158 -5.94 12.15 12.43
CA CYS A 158 -5.25 13.07 11.55
C CYS A 158 -3.93 13.59 12.16
N ASN A 159 -3.98 14.46 13.18
CA ASN A 159 -2.78 15.21 13.60
C ASN A 159 -1.65 14.31 14.09
N SER A 160 -1.96 13.33 14.94
CA SER A 160 -0.96 12.43 15.50
C SER A 160 -0.47 11.38 14.50
N THR A 161 -1.35 10.94 13.59
CA THR A 161 -0.99 10.14 12.42
C THR A 161 0.05 10.87 11.56
N MET A 162 -0.16 12.16 11.27
CA MET A 162 0.80 12.97 10.53
C MET A 162 2.14 13.10 11.27
N ARG A 163 2.12 13.38 12.58
CA ARG A 163 3.35 13.48 13.41
C ARG A 163 4.17 12.19 13.39
N LEU A 164 3.51 11.03 13.51
CA LEU A 164 4.18 9.72 13.44
C LEU A 164 4.82 9.48 12.07
N ILE A 165 4.12 9.84 10.99
CA ILE A 165 4.65 9.73 9.62
C ILE A 165 5.85 10.66 9.43
N GLU A 166 5.74 11.91 9.88
CA GLU A 166 6.80 12.90 9.75
C GLU A 166 8.06 12.47 10.50
N ASP A 167 7.94 11.95 11.74
CA ASP A 167 9.09 11.41 12.46
C ASP A 167 9.66 10.18 11.74
N PHE A 168 8.81 9.24 11.31
CA PHE A 168 9.26 8.06 10.57
C PHE A 168 10.06 8.42 9.31
N LEU A 169 9.52 9.30 8.46
CA LEU A 169 10.20 9.76 7.24
C LEU A 169 11.46 10.57 7.54
N ARG A 170 11.45 11.42 8.57
CA ARG A 170 12.63 12.18 9.01
C ARG A 170 13.76 11.23 9.44
N ARG A 171 13.46 10.21 10.24
CA ARG A 171 14.43 9.20 10.69
C ARG A 171 15.00 8.43 9.49
N LYS A 172 14.15 8.08 8.52
CA LYS A 172 14.58 7.40 7.28
C LYS A 172 15.46 8.27 6.39
N ALA A 173 15.25 9.58 6.37
CA ALA A 173 16.11 10.50 5.62
C ALA A 173 17.49 10.68 6.26
N VAL A 174 17.58 10.68 7.59
CA VAL A 174 18.86 10.79 8.32
C VAL A 174 19.66 9.49 8.27
N ASP A 175 18.99 8.34 8.34
CA ASP A 175 19.59 6.99 8.28
C ASP A 175 19.93 6.54 6.84
N ASN A 176 20.14 7.47 5.91
CA ASN A 176 20.66 7.19 4.55
C ASN A 176 22.05 6.51 4.56
N THR A 177 22.64 6.29 5.74
CA THR A 177 23.83 5.47 5.99
C THR A 177 23.53 3.96 6.07
N ARG A 178 22.28 3.55 6.34
CA ARG A 178 21.82 2.16 6.20
C ARG A 178 21.19 1.96 4.81
N GLN A 179 21.89 1.22 3.96
CA GLN A 179 21.43 0.80 2.64
C GLN A 179 20.19 -0.13 2.72
N SER A 180 19.01 0.43 2.97
CA SER A 180 17.76 -0.30 2.75
C SER A 180 17.59 -0.49 1.24
N LYS A 181 17.42 -1.75 0.81
CA LYS A 181 17.21 -2.07 -0.62
C LYS A 181 15.91 -1.50 -1.18
N THR A 182 14.94 -1.14 -0.33
CA THR A 182 13.65 -0.58 -0.75
C THR A 182 13.30 0.67 0.05
N VAL A 183 12.50 1.54 -0.54
CA VAL A 183 11.91 2.70 0.14
C VAL A 183 11.08 2.30 1.39
N PRO A 184 10.96 3.19 2.38
CA PRO A 184 10.10 2.97 3.54
C PRO A 184 8.63 2.85 3.14
N GLU A 185 7.84 2.23 4.00
CA GLU A 185 6.45 1.94 3.72
C GLU A 185 5.51 2.36 4.87
N ILE A 186 4.38 2.94 4.51
CA ILE A 186 3.40 3.50 5.45
C ILE A 186 2.02 2.98 5.09
N TRP A 187 1.33 2.35 6.02
CA TRP A 187 -0.04 1.86 5.83
C TRP A 187 -0.97 2.65 6.74
N TYR A 188 -1.94 3.34 6.17
CA TYR A 188 -2.96 4.05 6.92
C TYR A 188 -4.30 3.32 6.84
N VAL A 189 -4.93 3.09 8.00
CA VAL A 189 -6.29 2.54 8.07
C VAL A 189 -7.29 3.70 8.05
N GLY A 190 -7.80 3.98 6.86
CA GLY A 190 -8.89 4.91 6.59
C GLY A 190 -10.26 4.31 6.90
N SER A 191 -11.29 4.75 6.18
CA SER A 191 -12.64 4.20 6.27
C SER A 191 -13.53 4.69 5.13
N GLU A 192 -14.54 3.91 4.75
CA GLU A 192 -15.59 4.35 3.81
C GLU A 192 -16.31 5.64 4.23
N ILE A 193 -16.22 6.05 5.50
CA ILE A 193 -16.75 7.35 5.96
C ILE A 193 -16.13 8.56 5.24
N GLU A 194 -14.98 8.38 4.60
CA GLU A 194 -14.31 9.38 3.78
C GLU A 194 -15.16 9.82 2.58
N VAL A 195 -15.99 8.93 2.04
CA VAL A 195 -16.95 9.24 0.96
C VAL A 195 -18.38 9.39 1.49
N HIS A 196 -18.72 8.66 2.54
CA HIS A 196 -20.09 8.54 3.01
C HIS A 196 -20.58 9.75 3.83
N PRO A 197 -21.79 10.30 3.61
CA PRO A 197 -22.32 11.39 4.43
C PRO A 197 -22.56 10.95 5.87
N ALA A 198 -22.14 11.75 6.85
CA ALA A 198 -22.47 11.51 8.25
C ALA A 198 -23.89 12.01 8.51
N TRP A 199 -24.89 11.14 8.36
CA TRP A 199 -26.34 11.43 8.46
C TRP A 199 -26.77 11.99 9.83
N GLY A 200 -26.41 13.24 10.12
CA GLY A 200 -26.85 13.99 11.30
C GLY A 200 -26.25 13.56 12.66
N ASN A 201 -25.56 12.42 12.74
CA ASN A 201 -24.94 11.96 13.99
C ASN A 201 -23.64 12.75 14.29
N PRO A 202 -23.55 13.51 15.41
CA PRO A 202 -22.38 14.35 15.72
C PRO A 202 -21.07 13.58 15.90
N GLU A 203 -21.14 12.35 16.41
CA GLU A 203 -19.98 11.47 16.56
C GLU A 203 -19.46 11.03 15.18
N MET A 204 -20.37 10.62 14.30
CA MET A 204 -20.02 10.25 12.93
C MET A 204 -19.55 11.44 12.09
N GLN A 205 -20.08 12.64 12.35
CA GLN A 205 -19.61 13.88 11.71
C GLN A 205 -18.16 14.19 12.11
N ARG A 206 -17.83 14.11 13.40
CA ARG A 206 -16.44 14.26 13.88
C ARG A 206 -15.52 13.20 13.30
N TYR A 207 -15.95 11.94 13.31
CA TYR A 207 -15.18 10.84 12.74
C TYR A 207 -14.93 11.07 11.23
N SER A 208 -15.97 11.40 10.47
CA SER A 208 -15.87 11.71 9.04
C SER A 208 -14.95 12.90 8.77
N ALA A 209 -15.11 14.01 9.51
CA ALA A 209 -14.28 15.20 9.38
C ALA A 209 -12.80 14.87 9.63
N SER A 210 -12.49 14.13 10.69
CA SER A 210 -11.10 13.75 11.00
C SER A 210 -10.46 12.84 9.95
N LYS A 211 -11.20 11.85 9.42
CA LYS A 211 -10.70 10.97 8.34
C LYS A 211 -10.51 11.73 7.03
N ARG A 212 -11.40 12.67 6.71
CA ARG A 212 -11.31 13.52 5.51
C ARG A 212 -10.19 14.55 5.59
N ALA A 213 -9.95 15.12 6.78
CA ALA A 213 -8.87 16.10 6.99
C ALA A 213 -7.48 15.52 6.66
N PHE A 214 -7.30 14.21 6.84
CA PHE A 214 -6.05 13.53 6.50
C PHE A 214 -5.86 13.26 5.00
N LEU A 215 -6.93 13.31 4.18
CA LEU A 215 -6.87 12.90 2.78
C LEU A 215 -5.89 13.70 1.91
N PRO A 216 -5.77 15.04 2.03
CA PRO A 216 -4.76 15.78 1.27
C PRO A 216 -3.33 15.33 1.55
N TYR A 217 -3.02 15.02 2.81
CA TYR A 217 -1.71 14.49 3.20
C TYR A 217 -1.49 13.05 2.71
N ALA A 218 -2.50 12.20 2.86
CA ALA A 218 -2.53 10.86 2.28
C ALA A 218 -2.31 10.89 0.76
N ARG A 219 -2.93 11.85 0.06
CA ARG A 219 -2.78 12.04 -1.38
C ARG A 219 -1.35 12.43 -1.76
N ALA A 220 -0.71 13.32 -1.00
CA ALA A 220 0.69 13.69 -1.22
C ALA A 220 1.64 12.50 -1.02
N LEU A 221 1.44 11.69 0.04
CA LEU A 221 2.20 10.45 0.25
C LEU A 221 1.94 9.42 -0.84
N TYR A 222 0.71 9.35 -1.36
CA TYR A 222 0.37 8.46 -2.46
C TYR A 222 1.10 8.82 -3.77
N ASP A 223 1.45 10.08 -3.98
CA ASP A 223 2.25 10.51 -5.15
C ASP A 223 3.76 10.46 -4.92
N ASP A 224 4.24 10.44 -3.68
CA ASP A 224 5.68 10.52 -3.40
C ASP A 224 6.40 9.20 -3.83
N PRO A 225 7.38 9.27 -4.74
CA PRO A 225 8.11 8.09 -5.22
C PRO A 225 9.07 7.49 -4.19
N ARG A 226 9.36 8.23 -3.10
CA ARG A 226 10.34 7.86 -2.08
C ARG A 226 9.73 7.08 -0.92
N VAL A 227 8.43 6.81 -0.98
CA VAL A 227 7.70 6.04 0.05
C VAL A 227 6.63 5.19 -0.62
N ILE A 228 6.44 3.98 -0.11
CA ILE A 228 5.25 3.19 -0.45
C ILE A 228 4.15 3.57 0.54
N TYR A 229 3.21 4.39 0.12
CA TYR A 229 2.02 4.70 0.91
C TYR A 229 0.86 3.80 0.52
N ARG A 230 0.29 3.09 1.51
CA ARG A 230 -0.93 2.30 1.35
C ARG A 230 -2.10 2.90 2.09
N HIS A 231 -3.17 3.15 1.36
CA HIS A 231 -4.40 3.70 1.89
C HIS A 231 -5.45 2.58 1.99
N ILE A 232 -5.60 2.02 3.19
CA ILE A 232 -6.50 0.90 3.47
C ILE A 232 -7.87 1.46 3.84
N VAL A 233 -8.88 1.19 3.02
CA VAL A 233 -10.23 1.76 3.20
C VAL A 233 -11.23 0.66 3.50
N PRO A 234 -11.42 0.32 4.80
CA PRO A 234 -12.40 -0.66 5.23
C PRO A 234 -13.82 -0.11 5.28
N ALA A 235 -14.75 -0.96 4.83
CA ALA A 235 -16.14 -0.93 5.27
C ALA A 235 -16.21 -1.25 6.78
N ALA A 236 -17.36 -1.00 7.40
CA ALA A 236 -17.55 -1.32 8.81
C ALA A 236 -17.28 -2.81 9.08
N PHE A 237 -16.50 -3.11 10.12
CA PHE A 237 -16.26 -4.47 10.61
C PHE A 237 -16.47 -4.50 12.13
N GLU A 238 -16.75 -5.67 12.67
CA GLU A 238 -17.05 -5.85 14.09
C GLU A 238 -15.87 -5.36 14.95
N SER A 239 -16.12 -4.36 15.79
CA SER A 239 -15.11 -3.74 16.63
C SER A 239 -15.72 -2.97 17.80
N ARG A 240 -14.88 -2.48 18.72
CA ARG A 240 -15.30 -1.53 19.75
C ARG A 240 -15.87 -0.22 19.19
N MET A 241 -15.58 0.11 17.92
CA MET A 241 -16.07 1.31 17.25
C MET A 241 -17.46 1.12 16.62
N GLY A 242 -18.00 -0.09 16.60
CA GLY A 242 -19.32 -0.38 16.06
C GLY A 242 -19.49 -1.82 15.61
N LYS A 243 -20.75 -2.24 15.51
CA LYS A 243 -21.13 -3.56 15.03
C LYS A 243 -21.14 -3.63 13.50
N ALA A 244 -20.80 -4.78 12.95
CA ALA A 244 -20.93 -5.04 11.52
C ALA A 244 -21.05 -6.54 11.21
N ILE A 245 -21.40 -6.85 9.95
CA ILE A 245 -21.61 -8.23 9.49
C ILE A 245 -20.31 -9.02 9.27
N VAL A 246 -19.17 -8.33 9.10
CA VAL A 246 -17.87 -8.94 8.83
C VAL A 246 -16.93 -8.80 10.03
N SER A 247 -16.06 -9.79 10.21
CA SER A 247 -15.08 -9.82 11.29
C SER A 247 -13.83 -8.98 10.98
N PRO A 248 -13.06 -8.58 12.02
CA PRO A 248 -11.76 -7.95 11.80
C PRO A 248 -10.76 -8.87 11.06
N ASP A 249 -10.84 -10.19 11.29
CA ASP A 249 -10.09 -11.20 10.55
C ASP A 249 -10.39 -11.17 9.05
N TRP A 250 -11.66 -10.97 8.66
CA TRP A 250 -12.02 -10.79 7.26
C TRP A 250 -11.38 -9.52 6.69
N ALA A 251 -11.48 -8.39 7.40
CA ALA A 251 -10.92 -7.13 6.96
C ALA A 251 -9.39 -7.21 6.75
N ALA A 252 -8.67 -7.82 7.69
CA ALA A 252 -7.23 -8.03 7.58
C ALA A 252 -6.84 -8.96 6.42
N ARG A 253 -7.57 -10.06 6.21
CA ARG A 253 -7.33 -10.98 5.08
C ARG A 253 -7.54 -10.31 3.74
N VAL A 254 -8.63 -9.54 3.58
CA VAL A 254 -8.93 -8.80 2.35
C VAL A 254 -7.89 -7.71 2.10
N ALA A 255 -7.46 -6.99 3.15
CA ALA A 255 -6.37 -6.02 3.05
C ALA A 255 -5.10 -6.67 2.49
N LEU A 256 -4.63 -7.78 3.08
CA LEU A 256 -3.45 -8.47 2.59
C LEU A 256 -3.64 -9.11 1.22
N TRP A 257 -4.86 -9.56 0.87
CA TRP A 257 -5.16 -10.09 -0.46
C TRP A 257 -4.87 -9.06 -1.56
N TRP A 258 -5.24 -7.80 -1.34
CA TRP A 258 -4.93 -6.69 -2.23
C TRP A 258 -3.45 -6.29 -2.20
N ILE A 259 -2.86 -6.23 -1.01
CA ILE A 259 -1.45 -5.83 -0.83
C ILE A 259 -0.50 -6.82 -1.53
N ARG A 260 -0.75 -8.13 -1.41
CA ARG A 260 -0.01 -9.19 -2.15
C ARG A 260 -0.07 -9.02 -3.67
N ARG A 261 -1.11 -8.35 -4.17
CA ARG A 261 -1.32 -8.03 -5.59
C ARG A 261 -0.78 -6.66 -5.99
N GLY A 262 -0.05 -6.00 -5.09
CA GLY A 262 0.63 -4.73 -5.36
C GLY A 262 -0.24 -3.49 -5.15
N ALA A 263 -1.45 -3.62 -4.59
CA ALA A 263 -2.35 -2.48 -4.44
C ALA A 263 -1.84 -1.47 -3.40
N TYR A 264 -1.67 -0.21 -3.82
CA TYR A 264 -1.38 0.91 -2.91
C TYR A 264 -2.67 1.47 -2.31
N TYR A 265 -3.71 1.67 -3.11
CA TYR A 265 -5.05 1.88 -2.57
C TYR A 265 -5.70 0.52 -2.32
N VAL A 266 -6.13 0.26 -1.08
CA VAL A 266 -6.53 -1.08 -0.62
C VAL A 266 -8.01 -1.04 -0.23
N PRO A 267 -8.95 -1.34 -1.16
CA PRO A 267 -10.37 -1.30 -0.90
C PRO A 267 -10.82 -2.57 -0.16
N VAL A 268 -11.11 -2.41 1.13
CA VAL A 268 -11.56 -3.51 2.00
C VAL A 268 -13.07 -3.38 2.21
N THR A 269 -13.85 -3.70 1.18
CA THR A 269 -15.29 -3.38 1.15
C THR A 269 -16.16 -4.56 0.77
N TYR A 270 -17.36 -4.61 1.35
CA TYR A 270 -18.50 -5.42 0.88
C TYR A 270 -19.66 -4.55 0.38
N THR A 271 -19.58 -3.22 0.55
CA THR A 271 -20.60 -2.25 0.08
C THR A 271 -20.26 -1.72 -1.32
N GLY A 272 -19.00 -1.84 -1.73
CA GLY A 272 -18.46 -1.27 -2.97
C GLY A 272 -18.06 0.20 -2.86
N LEU A 273 -18.34 0.88 -1.75
CA LEU A 273 -18.08 2.33 -1.62
C LEU A 273 -16.59 2.66 -1.64
N SER A 274 -15.71 1.79 -1.11
CA SER A 274 -14.26 1.99 -1.23
C SER A 274 -13.78 2.07 -2.68
N PHE A 275 -14.46 1.43 -3.65
CA PHE A 275 -14.10 1.59 -5.07
C PHE A 275 -14.48 2.98 -5.60
N LEU A 276 -15.62 3.53 -5.18
CA LEU A 276 -15.97 4.93 -5.52
C LEU A 276 -15.02 5.90 -4.83
N ASN A 277 -14.64 5.62 -3.59
CA ASN A 277 -13.68 6.42 -2.84
C ASN A 277 -12.30 6.41 -3.52
N PHE A 278 -11.90 5.34 -4.21
CA PHE A 278 -10.67 5.33 -5.02
C PHE A 278 -10.66 6.43 -6.10
N PHE A 279 -11.75 6.55 -6.88
CA PHE A 279 -11.83 7.59 -7.91
C PHE A 279 -11.88 8.99 -7.31
N LYS A 280 -12.63 9.18 -6.23
CA LYS A 280 -12.62 10.45 -5.47
C LYS A 280 -11.21 10.77 -4.97
N PHE A 281 -10.53 9.80 -4.36
CA PHE A 281 -9.20 9.96 -3.79
C PHE A 281 -8.19 10.33 -4.88
N LEU A 282 -8.21 9.68 -6.04
CA LEU A 282 -7.28 9.99 -7.12
C LEU A 282 -7.57 11.30 -7.85
N LEU A 283 -8.85 11.58 -8.15
CA LEU A 283 -9.24 12.62 -9.10
C LEU A 283 -9.67 13.93 -8.42
N LEU A 284 -10.20 13.87 -7.18
CA LEU A 284 -10.84 15.01 -6.52
C LEU A 284 -10.08 15.51 -5.29
N VAL A 285 -9.31 14.64 -4.61
CA VAL A 285 -8.49 15.06 -3.47
C VAL A 285 -7.21 15.71 -4.00
N ARG A 286 -6.97 16.97 -3.62
CA ARG A 286 -5.74 17.69 -3.95
C ARG A 286 -4.62 17.31 -2.97
N PRO A 287 -3.42 16.96 -3.45
CA PRO A 287 -2.30 16.65 -2.58
C PRO A 287 -1.85 17.89 -1.79
N CYS A 288 -1.61 17.71 -0.48
CA CYS A 288 -1.01 18.73 0.38
C CYS A 288 -0.03 18.10 1.35
N ALA A 289 1.25 18.47 1.27
CA ALA A 289 2.29 17.96 2.17
C ALA A 289 2.35 18.70 3.53
N LYS A 290 1.52 19.72 3.74
CA LYS A 290 1.44 20.48 5.01
C LYS A 290 0.18 20.09 5.78
N ALA A 291 0.25 20.11 7.10
CA ALA A 291 -0.90 19.87 8.00
C ALA A 291 -2.07 20.85 7.81
N TYR A 292 -1.84 21.96 7.09
CA TYR A 292 -2.85 22.95 6.77
C TYR A 292 -2.66 23.36 5.30
N CYS A 293 -3.52 22.86 4.42
CA CYS A 293 -3.86 23.56 3.19
C CYS A 293 -5.26 24.13 3.41
N GLU A 294 -5.36 25.45 3.32
CA GLU A 294 -6.60 26.22 3.37
C GLU A 294 -7.55 25.86 2.21
#